data_AF-A0A7J2PXX8-F1
#
_entry.id   AF-A0A7J2PXX8-F1
#
_cell.length_a   1.000
_cell.length_b   1.000
_cell.length_c   1.000
_cell.angle_alpha   90.00
_cell.angle_beta   90.00
_cell.angle_gamma   90.00
#
_symmetry.space_group_name_H-M   'P 1'
#
loop_
_entity.id
_entity.type
_entity.pdbx_description
1 polymer ?
#
loop_
_entity_poly.entity_id
_entity_poly.type
_entity_poly.pdbx_seq_one_letter_code
_entity_poly.pdbx_strand_id
1 'polypeptide(L)' 'MSSKEFETILYESKDKIGYITLNRPEKHNALSYQLLDDIDAVFDHAEADNSVKVIVLKGAGKSFCSGFD' A
#
# COMPACT_ATOMS: atom_id res chain seq x y z
N MET A 1 -2.63 17.93 -7.31
CA MET A 1 -2.69 16.57 -6.75
C MET A 1 -1.43 16.37 -5.95
N SER A 2 -1.47 16.66 -4.65
CA SER A 2 -0.32 16.40 -3.78
C SER A 2 -0.34 14.92 -3.48
N SER A 3 0.54 14.15 -4.13
CA SER A 3 0.74 12.74 -3.76
C SER A 3 1.30 12.71 -2.35
N LYS A 4 0.59 12.06 -1.43
CA LYS A 4 1.15 11.66 -0.14
C LYS A 4 2.22 10.62 -0.50
N GLU A 5 3.48 10.90 -0.20
CA GLU A 5 4.57 9.94 -0.43
C GLU A 5 4.59 8.96 0.74
N PHE A 6 4.45 7.67 0.44
CA PHE A 6 4.63 6.57 1.39
C PHE A 6 6.03 5.99 1.14
N GLU A 7 6.74 5.62 2.20
CA GLU A 7 8.12 5.14 2.07
C GLU A 7 8.18 3.71 1.55
N THR A 8 7.22 2.88 1.97
CA THR A 8 7.20 1.43 1.77
C THR A 8 5.97 0.94 1.02
N ILE A 9 5.11 1.86 0.55
CA ILE A 9 3.89 1.58 -0.19
C ILE A 9 3.88 2.34 -1.52
N LEU A 10 3.39 1.69 -2.57
CA LEU A 10 2.97 2.39 -3.80
C LEU A 10 1.44 2.41 -3.86
N TYR A 11 0.87 3.57 -4.20
CA TYR A 11 -0.56 3.75 -4.35
C TYR A 11 -0.92 4.29 -5.74
N GLU A 12 -1.93 3.69 -6.37
CA GLU A 12 -2.54 4.16 -7.62
C GLU A 12 -4.07 4.03 -7.51
N SER A 13 -4.81 5.07 -7.87
CA SER A 13 -6.28 5.00 -8.03
C SER A 13 -6.64 5.05 -9.50
N LYS A 14 -7.30 4.00 -10.00
CA LYS A 14 -7.71 3.88 -11.41
C LYS A 14 -9.00 3.07 -11.53
N ASP A 15 -9.91 3.54 -12.38
CA ASP A 15 -11.18 2.85 -12.69
C ASP A 15 -12.01 2.47 -11.44
N LYS A 16 -12.01 3.35 -10.43
CA LYS A 16 -12.64 3.17 -9.11
C LYS A 16 -11.98 2.10 -8.22
N ILE A 17 -10.77 1.66 -8.57
CA ILE A 17 -9.99 0.69 -7.83
C ILE A 17 -8.74 1.39 -7.26
N GLY A 18 -8.55 1.30 -5.94
CA GLY A 18 -7.31 1.70 -5.28
C GLY A 18 -6.35 0.50 -5.24
N TYR A 19 -5.22 0.61 -5.91
CA TYR A 19 -4.15 -0.38 -5.90
C TYR A 19 -3.11 0.01 -4.86
N ILE A 20 -2.99 -0.80 -3.80
CA ILE A 20 -1.97 -0.67 -2.76
C ILE A 20 -0.93 -1.76 -2.98
N THR A 21 0.33 -1.38 -3.12
CA THR A 21 1.45 -2.32 -3.32
C THR A 21 2.44 -2.20 -2.15
N LEU A 22 2.62 -3.28 -1.38
CA LEU A 22 3.74 -3.40 -0.43
C LEU A 22 5.04 -3.40 -1.23
N ASN A 23 5.95 -2.48 -0.94
CA ASN A 23 7.09 -2.18 -1.79
C ASN A 23 8.43 -2.29 -1.04
N ARG A 24 8.63 -3.42 -0.35
CA ARG A 24 9.92 -3.84 0.22
C ARG A 24 10.30 -5.24 -0.31
N PRO A 25 10.34 -5.44 -1.63
CA PRO A 25 10.50 -6.77 -2.23
C PRO A 25 11.79 -7.49 -1.81
N GLU A 26 12.85 -6.74 -1.54
CA GLU A 26 14.14 -7.24 -1.03
C GLU A 26 14.05 -7.85 0.37
N LYS A 27 13.03 -7.47 1.14
CA LYS A 27 12.69 -8.04 2.46
C LYS A 27 11.46 -8.93 2.43
N HIS A 28 11.05 -9.42 1.25
CA HIS A 28 9.80 -10.18 1.09
C HIS A 28 8.57 -9.45 1.65
N ASN A 29 8.58 -8.11 1.62
CA ASN A 29 7.54 -7.25 2.18
C ASN A 29 7.23 -7.51 3.67
N ALA A 30 8.26 -7.83 4.48
CA ALA A 30 8.12 -7.97 5.94
C ALA A 30 7.52 -6.69 6.58
N LEU A 31 6.64 -6.87 7.56
CA LEU A 31 5.88 -5.82 8.25
C LEU A 31 6.75 -5.13 9.31
N SER A 32 7.60 -4.19 8.89
CA SER A 32 8.27 -3.25 9.82
C SER A 32 7.28 -2.20 10.33
N TYR A 33 7.62 -1.52 11.43
CA TYR A 33 6.82 -0.38 11.94
C TYR A 33 6.50 0.66 10.87
N GLN A 34 7.50 1.11 10.08
CA GLN A 34 7.27 2.06 8.99
C GLN A 34 6.25 1.57 7.94
N LEU A 35 6.20 0.25 7.69
CA LEU A 35 5.27 -0.31 6.72
C LEU A 35 3.86 -0.38 7.29
N LEU A 36 3.73 -0.69 8.58
CA LEU A 36 2.44 -0.61 9.28
C LEU A 36 1.91 0.83 9.27
N ASP A 37 2.76 1.82 9.57
CA ASP A 37 2.40 3.23 9.53
C ASP A 37 1.96 3.67 8.11
N ASP A 38 2.69 3.27 7.07
CA ASP A 38 2.33 3.55 5.68
C ASP A 38 1.04 2.84 5.25
N ILE A 39 0.81 1.60 5.73
CA ILE A 39 -0.42 0.84 5.49
C ILE A 39 -1.63 1.60 6.04
N ASP A 40 -1.57 2.01 7.31
CA ASP A 40 -2.69 2.72 7.94
C ASP A 40 -2.94 4.04 7.20
N ALA A 41 -1.86 4.78 6.90
CA ALA A 41 -1.96 6.05 6.20
C ALA A 41 -2.51 5.95 4.76
N VAL A 42 -2.26 4.85 4.03
CA VAL A 42 -2.80 4.65 2.68
C VAL A 42 -4.24 4.17 2.70
N PHE A 43 -4.65 3.38 3.69
CA PHE A 43 -6.04 2.99 3.86
C PHE A 43 -6.92 4.19 4.21
N ASP A 44 -6.48 5.05 5.14
CA ASP A 44 -7.16 6.32 5.45
C ASP A 44 -7.29 7.21 4.20
N HIS A 45 -6.22 7.26 3.39
CA HIS A 45 -6.22 8.02 2.15
C HIS A 45 -7.23 7.47 1.13
N ALA A 46 -7.29 6.15 0.96
CA ALA A 46 -8.20 5.50 0.03
C ALA A 46 -9.66 5.53 0.51
N GLU A 47 -9.90 5.45 1.83
CA GLU A 47 -11.23 5.62 2.42
C GLU A 47 -11.80 7.02 2.17
N ALA A 48 -10.96 8.06 2.27
CA ALA A 48 -11.36 9.44 2.01
C ALA A 48 -11.65 9.72 0.52
N ASP A 49 -11.18 8.88 -0.40
CA ASP A 49 -11.42 9.02 -1.83
C ASP A 49 -12.74 8.35 -2.24
N ASN A 50 -13.80 9.15 -2.31
CA ASN A 50 -15.13 8.72 -2.75
C ASN A 50 -15.18 8.12 -4.17
N SER A 51 -14.15 8.30 -5.00
CA SER A 51 -14.08 7.66 -6.32
C SER A 51 -13.67 6.19 -6.24
N VAL A 52 -12.96 5.79 -5.18
CA VAL A 52 -12.55 4.42 -4.91
C VAL A 52 -13.74 3.62 -4.36
N LYS A 53 -13.88 2.39 -4.85
CA LYS A 53 -14.95 1.44 -4.49
C LYS A 53 -14.43 0.07 -4.12
N VAL A 54 -13.23 -0.27 -4.58
CA VAL A 54 -12.57 -1.55 -4.35
C VAL A 54 -11.10 -1.29 -4.08
N ILE A 55 -10.52 -2.02 -3.14
CA ILE A 55 -9.07 -2.02 -2.90
C ILE A 55 -8.48 -3.34 -3.37
N VAL A 56 -7.38 -3.24 -4.13
CA VAL A 56 -6.50 -4.37 -4.44
C VAL A 56 -5.20 -4.18 -3.67
N LEU A 57 -4.97 -5.04 -2.68
CA LEU A 57 -3.72 -5.10 -1.94
C LEU A 57 -2.83 -6.19 -2.55
N LYS A 58 -1.59 -5.84 -2.92
CA LYS A 58 -0.61 -6.77 -3.48
C LYS A 58 0.79 -6.50 -2.92
N GLY A 59 1.71 -7.46 -3.07
CA GLY A 59 3.12 -7.28 -2.76
C GLY A 59 3.95 -7.14 -4.04
N ALA A 60 4.93 -6.25 -4.05
CA ALA A 60 5.94 -6.20 -5.09
C ALA A 60 6.86 -7.43 -4.99
N GLY A 61 7.38 -7.88 -6.14
CA GLY A 61 8.33 -8.98 -6.20
C GLY A 61 7.69 -10.37 -6.10
N LYS A 62 8.42 -11.31 -5.48
CA LYS A 62 8.09 -12.76 -5.50
C LYS A 62 7.14 -13.20 -4.40
N SER A 63 6.97 -12.39 -3.35
CA SER A 63 6.22 -12.73 -2.16
C SER A 63 5.18 -11.65 -1.91
N PHE A 64 4.00 -12.04 -1.43
CA PHE A 64 3.02 -11.06 -0.96
C PHE A 64 3.57 -10.32 0.28
N CYS A 65 3.77 -11.05 1.38
CA CYS A 65 4.33 -10.58 2.64
C CYS A 65 4.86 -11.79 3.42
N SER A 66 6.03 -11.68 4.04
CA SER A 66 6.62 -12.75 4.88
C SER A 66 6.15 -12.74 6.34
N GLY A 67 5.32 -11.77 6.75
CA GLY A 67 4.91 -11.55 8.14
C GLY A 67 5.69 -10.43 8.82
N PHE A 68 5.72 -10.41 10.15
CA PHE A 68 6.40 -9.38 10.95
C PHE A 68 7.94 -9.48 10.80
N ASP A 69 8.62 -8.33 10.67
CA ASP A 69 10.10 -8.19 10.55
C ASP A 69 10.77 -8.43 11.91
#